data_AF-A0A4Q5LM15-F1
#
_entry.id   AF-A0A4Q5LM15-F1
#
_cell.length_a   1.000
_cell.length_b   1.000
_cell.length_c   1.000
_cell.angle_alpha   90.00
_cell.angle_beta   90.00
_cell.angle_gamma   90.00
#
_symmetry.space_group_name_H-M   'P 1'
#
loop_
_entity.id
_entity.type
_entity.pdbx_description
1 polymer ?
#
loop_
_entity_poly.entity_id
_entity_poly.type
_entity_poly.pdbx_seq_one_letter_code
_entity_poly.pdbx_strand_id
1 'polypeptide(L)'
;MKLLDRIHLQKYIYLMDQFLNDTIGAELFDTIFIQLRREDNYWMSGSFDYLTQKILDTYFLDIDEYTPVHLFEKNDSYNIDEEELKRRTREVYKKLTDG
;
A
#
# COMPACT_ATOMS: atom_id res chain seq x y z
N MET A 1 10.36 1.36 -15.66
CA MET A 1 10.79 1.70 -14.28
C MET A 1 12.29 1.95 -14.20
N LYS A 2 12.73 3.03 -13.55
CA LYS A 2 14.17 3.35 -13.35
C LYS A 2 14.78 2.47 -12.25
N LEU A 3 16.11 2.35 -12.22
CA LEU A 3 16.80 1.61 -11.15
C LEU A 3 16.54 2.21 -9.76
N LEU A 4 16.58 3.54 -9.64
CA LEU A 4 16.29 4.22 -8.37
C LEU A 4 14.86 3.94 -7.90
N ASP A 5 13.89 3.96 -8.82
CA ASP A 5 12.49 3.62 -8.50
C ASP A 5 12.41 2.20 -7.91
N ARG A 6 13.11 1.23 -8.49
CA ARG A 6 13.15 -0.16 -7.97
C ARG A 6 13.71 -0.24 -6.55
N ILE A 7 14.80 0.47 -6.28
CA ILE A 7 15.42 0.51 -4.95
C ILE A 7 14.44 1.09 -3.91
N HIS A 8 13.79 2.21 -4.24
CA HIS A 8 12.85 2.85 -3.34
C HIS A 8 11.54 2.06 -3.18
N LEU A 9 11.08 1.34 -4.21
CA LEU A 9 9.91 0.48 -4.16
C LEU A 9 10.10 -0.76 -3.28
N GLN A 10 11.34 -1.25 -3.12
CA GLN A 10 11.59 -2.55 -2.51
C GLN A 10 11.04 -2.67 -1.08
N LYS A 11 11.05 -1.59 -0.30
CA LYS A 11 10.45 -1.57 1.05
C LYS A 11 8.93 -1.75 1.04
N TYR A 12 8.24 -1.19 0.05
CA TYR A 12 6.78 -1.35 -0.11
C TYR A 12 6.44 -2.74 -0.60
N ILE A 13 7.19 -3.25 -1.60
CA ILE A 13 7.02 -4.62 -2.10
C ILE A 13 7.24 -5.63 -0.97
N TYR A 14 8.29 -5.45 -0.16
CA TYR A 14 8.54 -6.30 1.00
C TYR A 14 7.38 -6.25 1.99
N LEU A 15 6.90 -5.05 2.37
CA LEU A 15 5.79 -4.91 3.31
C LEU A 15 4.49 -5.55 2.78
N MET A 16 4.20 -5.36 1.49
CA MET A 16 3.05 -5.98 0.82
C MET A 16 3.17 -7.51 0.85
N ASP A 17 4.35 -8.07 0.60
CA ASP A 17 4.59 -9.52 0.66
C ASP A 17 4.34 -10.07 2.07
N GLN A 18 4.80 -9.37 3.12
CA GLN A 18 4.53 -9.77 4.51
C GLN A 18 3.02 -9.78 4.82
N PHE A 19 2.27 -8.81 4.31
CA PHE A 19 0.82 -8.73 4.51
C PHE A 19 0.06 -9.78 3.70
N LEU A 20 0.45 -10.01 2.44
CA LEU A 20 -0.19 -11.00 1.56
C LEU A 20 0.05 -12.44 2.00
N ASN A 21 1.15 -12.71 2.71
CA ASN A 21 1.47 -14.02 3.28
C ASN A 21 1.05 -14.16 4.75
N ASP A 22 0.14 -13.30 5.24
CA ASP A 22 -0.40 -13.33 6.61
C ASP A 22 0.68 -13.27 7.71
N THR A 23 1.88 -12.75 7.40
CA THR A 23 2.96 -12.58 8.39
C THR A 23 2.67 -11.40 9.31
N ILE A 24 1.94 -10.40 8.81
CA ILE A 24 1.40 -9.28 9.57
C ILE A 24 -0.09 -9.09 9.23
N GLY A 25 -0.89 -8.61 10.19
CA GLY A 25 -2.30 -8.26 9.98
C GLY A 25 -2.46 -6.83 9.43
N ALA A 26 -3.69 -6.48 9.03
CA ALA A 26 -3.97 -5.20 8.38
C ALA A 26 -3.67 -3.97 9.26
N GLU A 27 -3.98 -4.00 10.57
CA GLU A 27 -3.69 -2.92 11.53
C GLU A 27 -2.18 -2.68 11.77
N LEU A 28 -1.33 -3.67 11.48
CA LEU A 28 0.12 -3.46 11.54
C LEU A 28 0.65 -3.01 10.17
N PHE A 29 0.07 -3.55 9.10
CA PHE A 29 0.40 -3.18 7.74
C PHE A 29 0.12 -1.70 7.46
N ASP A 30 -1.07 -1.19 7.78
CA ASP A 30 -1.47 0.21 7.56
C ASP A 30 -0.55 1.19 8.30
N THR A 31 -0.27 0.90 9.58
CA THR A 31 0.54 1.70 10.48
C THR A 31 1.97 1.82 9.93
N ILE A 32 2.58 0.69 9.55
CA ILE A 32 3.93 0.68 8.98
C ILE A 32 3.92 1.37 7.61
N PHE A 33 2.92 1.12 6.76
CA PHE A 33 2.86 1.72 5.43
C PHE A 33 2.77 3.25 5.49
N ILE A 34 1.88 3.79 6.33
CA ILE A 34 1.70 5.23 6.54
C ILE A 34 3.00 5.84 7.06
N GLN A 35 3.66 5.20 8.03
CA GLN A 35 4.94 5.66 8.55
C GLN A 35 6.03 5.67 7.46
N LEU A 36 6.17 4.57 6.71
CA LEU A 36 7.15 4.47 5.62
C LEU A 36 6.95 5.56 4.57
N ARG A 37 5.71 5.84 4.16
CA ARG A 37 5.41 6.92 3.20
C ARG A 37 5.77 8.30 3.75
N ARG A 38 5.44 8.59 5.01
CA ARG A 38 5.76 9.88 5.65
C ARG A 38 7.26 10.17 5.67
N GLU A 39 8.07 9.12 5.81
CA GLU A 39 9.53 9.22 5.86
C GLU A 39 10.20 9.09 4.47
N ASP A 40 9.43 8.77 3.41
CA ASP A 40 9.97 8.56 2.07
C ASP A 40 10.06 9.86 1.26
N ASN A 41 11.18 10.56 1.43
CA ASN A 41 11.48 11.76 0.65
C ASN A 41 11.46 11.53 -0.87
N TYR A 42 11.74 10.32 -1.38
CA TYR A 42 11.77 10.03 -2.81
C TYR A 42 10.36 9.96 -3.41
N TRP A 43 9.43 9.36 -2.68
CA TRP A 43 8.01 9.42 -3.03
C TRP A 43 7.50 10.86 -2.89
N MET A 44 7.76 11.50 -1.76
CA MET A 44 7.24 12.84 -1.46
C MET A 44 7.76 13.93 -2.42
N SER A 45 8.94 13.75 -3.02
CA SER A 45 9.46 14.63 -4.07
C SER A 45 8.90 14.35 -5.47
N GLY A 46 8.02 13.34 -5.62
CA GLY A 46 7.45 12.93 -6.91
C GLY A 46 8.50 12.37 -7.88
N SER A 47 9.55 11.72 -7.36
CA SER A 47 10.69 11.28 -8.17
C SER A 47 10.45 9.96 -8.91
N PHE A 48 9.45 9.18 -8.49
CA PHE A 48 8.99 8.01 -9.23
C PHE A 48 8.56 8.37 -10.65
N ASP A 49 8.67 7.41 -11.58
CA ASP A 49 8.01 7.57 -12.86
C ASP A 49 6.48 7.71 -12.69
N TYR A 50 5.83 8.33 -13.69
CA TYR A 50 4.41 8.68 -13.62
C TYR A 50 3.50 7.50 -13.29
N LEU A 51 3.80 6.32 -13.85
CA LEU A 51 2.95 5.14 -13.65
C LEU A 51 3.11 4.61 -12.23
N THR A 52 4.35 4.46 -11.76
CA THR A 52 4.64 4.03 -10.39
C THR A 52 4.06 5.01 -9.37
N GLN A 53 4.26 6.31 -9.56
CA GLN A 53 3.71 7.36 -8.70
C GLN A 53 2.18 7.24 -8.60
N LYS A 54 1.49 7.12 -9.74
CA LYS A 54 0.03 7.00 -9.78
C LYS A 54 -0.49 5.74 -9.07
N ILE A 55 0.17 4.60 -9.27
CA ILE A 55 -0.18 3.34 -8.60
C ILE A 55 -0.06 3.51 -7.08
N LEU A 56 1.07 4.02 -6.63
CA LEU A 56 1.36 4.22 -5.21
C LEU A 56 0.41 5.24 -4.55
N ASP A 57 0.13 6.36 -5.22
CA ASP A 57 -0.79 7.38 -4.69
C ASP A 57 -2.23 6.86 -4.58
N THR A 58 -2.68 6.08 -5.56
CA THR A 58 -4.00 5.43 -5.52
C THR A 58 -4.06 4.42 -4.37
N TYR A 59 -3.02 3.61 -4.24
CA TYR A 59 -2.95 2.59 -3.20
C TYR A 59 -2.86 3.19 -1.78
N PHE A 60 -2.22 4.36 -1.64
CA PHE A 60 -2.24 5.08 -0.37
C PHE A 60 -3.66 5.46 0.05
N LEU A 61 -4.53 5.85 -0.88
CA LEU A 61 -5.94 6.12 -0.58
C LEU A 61 -6.67 4.85 -0.13
N ASP A 62 -6.42 3.71 -0.80
CA ASP A 62 -6.99 2.42 -0.38
C ASP A 62 -6.60 2.04 1.07
N ILE A 63 -5.39 2.40 1.50
CA ILE A 63 -4.92 2.16 2.87
C ILE A 63 -5.54 3.16 3.85
N ASP A 64 -5.68 4.43 3.45
CA ASP A 64 -6.30 5.47 4.29
C ASP A 64 -7.80 5.20 4.53
N GLU A 65 -8.46 4.50 3.59
CA GLU A 65 -9.84 4.02 3.68
C GLU A 65 -10.00 2.69 4.46
N TYR A 66 -8.90 2.08 4.92
CA TYR A 66 -8.98 0.87 5.74
C TYR A 66 -9.57 1.20 7.12
N THR A 67 -10.59 0.42 7.50
CA THR A 67 -11.23 0.54 8.81
C THR A 67 -11.13 -0.80 9.54
N PRO A 68 -10.45 -0.86 10.70
CA PRO A 68 -10.40 -2.05 11.52
C PRO A 68 -11.78 -2.58 11.88
N VAL A 69 -11.94 -3.91 11.98
CA VAL A 69 -13.24 -4.57 12.22
C VAL A 69 -13.95 -4.05 13.47
N HIS A 70 -13.18 -3.66 14.50
CA HIS A 70 -13.72 -3.11 15.74
C HIS A 70 -14.25 -1.67 15.62
N LEU A 71 -13.96 -0.98 14.51
CA LEU A 71 -14.46 0.34 14.12
C LEU A 71 -15.37 0.27 12.87
N PHE A 72 -15.57 -0.93 12.32
CA PHE A 72 -16.26 -1.11 11.05
C PHE A 72 -17.76 -0.86 11.21
N GLU A 73 -18.23 0.23 10.60
CA GLU A 73 -19.66 0.53 10.47
C GLU A 73 -20.21 -0.12 9.20
N LYS A 74 -21.10 -1.10 9.36
CA LYS A 74 -21.70 -1.87 8.26
C LYS A 74 -22.45 -1.02 7.22
N ASN A 75 -22.82 0.22 7.57
CA ASN A 75 -23.58 1.13 6.71
C ASN A 75 -22.70 2.16 5.98
N ASP A 76 -21.39 2.17 6.21
CA ASP A 76 -20.47 3.02 5.47
C ASP A 76 -19.92 2.25 4.27
N SER A 77 -20.31 2.69 3.07
CA SER A 77 -19.88 2.08 1.79
C SER A 77 -18.40 2.31 1.47
N TYR A 78 -17.72 3.18 2.21
CA TYR A 78 -16.31 3.50 2.02
C TYR A 78 -15.38 2.67 2.91
N ASN A 79 -15.92 1.90 3.88
CA ASN A 79 -15.08 1.07 4.75
C ASN A 79 -14.47 -0.09 3.98
N ILE A 80 -13.14 -0.15 3.97
CA ILE A 80 -12.37 -1.28 3.45
C ILE A 80 -12.01 -2.17 4.64
N ASP A 81 -12.43 -3.43 4.58
CA ASP A 81 -12.00 -4.45 5.54
C ASP A 81 -10.64 -5.07 5.13
N GLU A 82 -10.10 -5.94 5.97
CA GLU A 82 -8.80 -6.58 5.70
C GLU A 82 -8.80 -7.44 4.43
N GLU A 83 -9.90 -8.12 4.12
CA GLU A 83 -9.99 -8.98 2.94
C GLU A 83 -9.96 -8.17 1.64
N GLU A 84 -10.72 -7.07 1.59
CA GLU A 84 -10.69 -6.14 0.47
C GLU A 84 -9.32 -5.44 0.37
N LEU A 85 -8.72 -5.04 1.50
CA LEU A 85 -7.38 -4.46 1.50
C LEU A 85 -6.35 -5.46 0.95
N LYS A 86 -6.38 -6.73 1.35
CA LYS A 86 -5.52 -7.79 0.78
C LYS A 86 -5.75 -7.98 -0.70
N ARG A 87 -7.00 -7.94 -1.16
CA ARG A 87 -7.34 -8.04 -2.59
C ARG A 87 -6.70 -6.91 -3.39
N ARG A 88 -6.86 -5.65 -2.95
CA ARG A 88 -6.26 -4.47 -3.60
C ARG A 88 -4.73 -4.50 -3.52
N THR A 89 -4.16 -4.91 -2.38
CA THR A 89 -2.72 -5.14 -2.20
C THR A 89 -2.18 -6.08 -3.26
N ARG A 90 -2.85 -7.21 -3.50
CA ARG A 90 -2.45 -8.23 -4.47
C ARG A 90 -2.39 -7.67 -5.90
N GLU A 91 -3.35 -6.83 -6.27
CA GLU A 91 -3.35 -6.16 -7.59
C GLU A 91 -2.21 -5.16 -7.73
N VAL A 92 -1.97 -4.35 -6.69
CA VAL A 92 -0.91 -3.35 -6.69
C VAL A 92 0.47 -4.01 -6.70
N TYR A 93 0.66 -5.04 -5.88
CA TYR A 93 1.87 -5.86 -5.85
C TYR A 93 2.21 -6.35 -7.26
N LYS A 94 1.24 -6.97 -7.95
CA LYS A 94 1.41 -7.45 -9.32
C LYS A 94 1.79 -6.34 -10.30
N LYS A 95 1.11 -5.18 -10.23
CA LYS A 95 1.42 -4.02 -11.10
C LYS A 95 2.84 -3.49 -10.88
N LEU A 96 3.36 -3.58 -9.66
CA LEU A 96 4.71 -3.09 -9.31
C LEU A 96 5.81 -4.12 -9.59
N THR A 97 5.52 -5.43 -9.61
CA THR A 97 6.51 -6.48 -9.86
C THR A 97 6.60 -6.92 -11.32
N ASP A 98 5.49 -6.87 -12.05
CA ASP A 98 5.41 -7.38 -13.43
C ASP A 98 5.71 -6.29 -14.49
N GLY A 99 5.96 -5.05 -14.07
CA GLY A 99 6.17 -3.85 -14.91
C GLY A 99 7.61 -3.40 -15.15
#